data_AF-A0AA39XJC0-F1
#
_entry.id   AF-A0AA39XJC0-F1
#
_cell.length_a   1.000
_cell.length_b   1.000
_cell.length_c   1.000
_cell.angle_alpha   90.00
_cell.angle_beta   90.00
_cell.angle_gamma   90.00
#
_symmetry.space_group_name_H-M   'P 1'
#
loop_
_entity.id
_entity.type
_entity.pdbx_description
1 polymer ?
#
loop_
_entity_poly.entity_id
_entity_poly.type
_entity_poly.pdbx_seq_one_letter_code
_entity_poly.pdbx_strand_id
1 'polypeptide(L)'
;MPSLLVIIFGVELVAQLINTIGATTINNLLWQIVLYFPTSLSKGFSDQRIRQKKYLAARHELNATSSQDEFAKWAKLRRQHDKLFDELEKQKTSLDASRARFDRYLTTARLISTRGMQWFLPFWYSKEPIFWLPYGWFPYYVEWFASFPRAPMGSVSIVVWQMACSGILTLIIETIVAVFGLIVATRTQKQGVPVAATTAGGANTESEKKNCLKSLLIFFGPILIPKAISYYRAVRAAPRIHGLKVRPLPAPVLRAILLLSTVAAVLLIRTLPVFSPDNIFTITESRLQIPVDVLFARLSAMRRNMLLTPTDVALRARFVNLESRLLYLQFGPTPLADCPFCTSDDPQTYLYYALPDLLAPHLLNLVVIAVLTSHLFSGRDGAAWRTTATIAGVVLAAVDIYVVSTYNYQLNSRALRLGEMDFFYWKARVWRAVGLAGLDILLAVAMYLTATNRAFVIPPTAAERVEGVARALNAVKNKISAVGVVKNTMNRDDELRARSTGYWSHEVRLMREVMEEREVIEKVSDALQNRIDIQQITRDADLYAQSMLYGLSGGGGSQESAAA
;
A
#
# COMPACT_ATOMS: atom_id res chain seq x y z
N MET A 1 40.89 4.10 -1.60
CA MET A 1 39.65 4.34 -0.83
C MET A 1 38.75 3.13 -1.05
N PRO A 2 38.26 2.43 -0.01
CA PRO A 2 37.29 1.35 -0.21
C PRO A 2 36.06 1.90 -0.93
N SER A 3 35.48 1.12 -1.86
CA SER A 3 34.29 1.55 -2.59
C SER A 3 33.12 1.69 -1.61
N LEU A 4 32.29 2.72 -1.82
CA LEU A 4 31.13 3.03 -0.98
C LEU A 4 30.20 1.81 -0.81
N LEU A 5 30.11 0.97 -1.85
CA LEU A 5 29.43 -0.34 -1.84
C LEU A 5 29.89 -1.27 -0.70
N VAL A 6 31.20 -1.43 -0.54
CA VAL A 6 31.80 -2.36 0.43
C VAL A 6 31.65 -1.80 1.85
N ILE A 7 31.77 -0.48 2.02
CA ILE A 7 31.57 0.18 3.31
C ILE A 7 30.13 -0.03 3.79
N ILE A 8 29.15 0.21 2.90
CA ILE A 8 27.74 0.02 3.21
C ILE A 8 27.46 -1.43 3.58
N PHE A 9 27.93 -2.38 2.76
CA PHE A 9 27.76 -3.81 3.04
C PHE A 9 28.37 -4.21 4.39
N GLY A 10 29.58 -3.72 4.70
CA GLY A 10 30.25 -3.99 5.97
C GLY A 10 29.48 -3.44 7.18
N VAL A 11 28.92 -2.24 7.07
CA VAL A 11 28.09 -1.64 8.13
C VAL A 11 26.80 -2.44 8.33
N GLU A 12 26.11 -2.83 7.25
CA GLU A 12 24.90 -3.65 7.35
C GLU A 12 25.20 -5.03 7.95
N LEU A 13 26.34 -5.64 7.58
CA LEU A 13 26.78 -6.92 8.14
C LEU A 13 27.03 -6.83 9.65
N VAL A 14 27.76 -5.80 10.11
CA VAL A 14 28.01 -5.59 11.55
C VAL A 14 26.70 -5.31 12.30
N ALA A 15 25.82 -4.47 11.75
CA ALA A 15 24.53 -4.19 12.35
C ALA A 15 23.68 -5.47 12.49
N GLN A 16 23.68 -6.31 11.45
CA GLN A 16 22.94 -7.56 11.45
C GLN A 16 23.51 -8.57 12.46
N LEU A 17 24.84 -8.71 12.55
CA LEU A 17 25.50 -9.57 13.54
C LEU A 17 25.16 -9.16 14.99
N ILE A 18 25.14 -7.86 15.27
CA ILE A 18 24.75 -7.32 16.58
C ILE A 18 23.27 -7.65 16.89
N ASN A 19 22.40 -7.59 15.89
CA ASN A 19 20.99 -7.91 16.05
C ASN A 19 20.75 -9.42 16.25
N THR A 20 21.54 -10.27 15.61
CA THR A 20 21.37 -11.73 15.64
C THR A 20 21.87 -12.38 16.92
N ILE A 21 22.92 -11.82 17.53
CA ILE A 21 23.42 -12.31 18.83
C ILE A 21 22.38 -12.06 19.94
N GLY A 22 21.54 -11.02 19.79
CA GLY A 22 20.45 -10.70 20.70
C GLY A 22 20.84 -9.66 21.77
N ALA A 23 19.88 -8.83 22.18
CA ALA A 23 20.11 -7.77 23.18
C ALA A 23 20.50 -8.33 24.56
N THR A 24 19.85 -9.43 24.93
CA THR A 24 19.90 -10.00 26.27
C THR A 24 21.22 -10.70 26.55
N THR A 25 21.76 -11.42 25.56
CA THR A 25 23.05 -12.11 25.63
C THR A 25 24.20 -11.10 25.78
N ILE A 26 24.22 -10.06 24.94
CA ILE A 26 25.23 -8.99 25.00
C ILE A 26 25.14 -8.24 26.33
N ASN A 27 23.93 -7.84 26.76
CA ASN A 27 23.76 -7.15 28.04
C ASN A 27 24.20 -8.02 29.23
N ASN A 28 23.92 -9.33 29.19
CA ASN A 28 24.31 -10.25 30.25
C ASN A 28 25.84 -10.47 30.30
N LEU A 29 26.50 -10.62 29.15
CA LEU A 29 27.95 -10.74 29.07
C LEU A 29 28.64 -9.46 29.57
N LEU A 30 28.19 -8.30 29.09
CA LEU A 30 28.73 -7.01 29.54
C LEU A 30 28.48 -6.78 31.03
N TRP A 31 27.31 -7.17 31.54
CA TRP A 31 27.04 -7.11 32.97
C TRP A 31 27.94 -8.02 33.79
N GLN A 32 28.20 -9.26 33.32
CA GLN A 32 29.14 -10.17 33.98
C GLN A 32 30.56 -9.60 34.01
N ILE A 33 31.00 -8.96 32.93
CA ILE A 33 32.30 -8.28 32.87
C ILE A 33 32.35 -7.12 33.88
N VAL A 34 31.31 -6.29 33.95
CA VAL A 34 31.23 -5.19 34.91
C VAL A 34 31.25 -5.68 36.37
N LEU A 35 30.59 -6.81 36.65
CA LEU A 35 30.60 -7.43 37.98
C LEU A 35 31.91 -8.13 38.33
N TYR A 36 32.71 -8.51 37.33
CA TYR A 36 34.05 -9.07 37.55
C TYR A 36 35.04 -8.01 38.02
N PHE A 37 34.88 -6.76 37.57
CA PHE A 37 35.70 -5.66 38.05
C PHE A 37 35.29 -5.23 39.49
N PRO A 38 36.26 -4.99 40.41
CA PRO A 38 36.00 -4.66 41.80
C PRO A 38 35.51 -3.21 41.97
N THR A 39 34.33 -2.93 41.44
CA THR A 39 33.63 -1.64 41.52
C THR A 39 32.71 -1.60 42.76
N SER A 40 32.22 -0.41 43.12
CA SER A 40 31.23 -0.24 44.20
C SER A 40 29.96 -1.08 43.98
N LEU A 41 29.61 -1.35 42.72
CA LEU A 41 28.47 -2.18 42.32
C LEU A 41 28.69 -3.66 42.67
N SER A 42 29.89 -4.21 42.38
CA SER A 42 30.24 -5.60 42.71
C SER A 42 30.15 -5.89 44.22
N LYS A 43 30.60 -4.93 45.04
CA LYS A 43 30.48 -4.97 46.52
C LYS A 43 29.02 -4.96 46.96
N GLY A 44 28.17 -4.16 46.31
CA GLY A 44 26.73 -4.14 46.57
C GLY A 44 26.05 -5.50 46.37
N PHE A 45 26.45 -6.26 45.34
CA PHE A 45 25.92 -7.61 45.10
C PHE A 45 26.50 -8.67 46.04
N SER A 46 27.77 -8.56 46.48
CA SER A 46 28.31 -9.46 47.51
C SER A 46 27.63 -9.25 48.86
N ASP A 47 27.38 -8.00 49.23
CA ASP A 47 26.69 -7.64 50.48
C ASP A 47 25.25 -8.15 50.49
N GLN A 48 24.57 -8.08 49.34
CA GLN A 48 23.23 -8.65 49.17
C GLN A 48 23.21 -10.15 49.46
N ARG A 49 24.20 -10.91 48.94
CA ARG A 49 24.31 -12.36 49.20
C ARG A 49 24.55 -12.66 50.67
N ILE A 50 25.37 -11.86 51.36
CA ILE A 50 25.62 -12.00 52.79
C ILE A 50 24.34 -11.73 53.59
N ARG A 51 23.61 -10.66 53.28
CA ARG A 51 22.33 -10.35 53.94
C ARG A 51 21.26 -11.39 53.65
N GLN A 52 21.19 -11.91 52.44
CA GLN A 52 20.27 -13.01 52.07
C GLN A 52 20.54 -14.26 52.90
N LYS A 53 21.81 -14.62 53.14
CA LYS A 53 22.16 -15.74 54.04
C LYS A 53 21.68 -15.48 55.48
N LYS A 54 21.87 -14.27 56.00
CA LYS A 54 21.40 -13.87 57.35
C LYS A 54 19.87 -13.93 57.46
N TYR A 55 19.16 -13.47 56.44
CA TYR A 55 17.71 -13.55 56.35
C TYR A 55 17.21 -15.00 56.32
N LEU A 56 17.82 -15.86 55.50
CA LEU A 56 17.46 -17.28 55.41
C LEU A 56 17.73 -18.02 56.73
N ALA A 57 18.83 -17.70 57.42
CA ALA A 57 19.12 -18.23 58.75
C ALA A 57 18.05 -17.80 59.78
N ALA A 58 17.71 -16.51 59.84
CA ALA A 58 16.67 -16.00 60.74
C ALA A 58 15.29 -16.61 60.44
N ARG A 59 14.97 -16.84 59.17
CA ARG A 59 13.73 -17.52 58.75
C ARG A 59 13.70 -18.98 59.20
N HIS A 60 14.83 -19.68 59.09
CA HIS A 60 14.95 -21.06 59.53
C HIS A 60 14.77 -21.16 61.06
N GLU A 61 15.42 -20.29 61.83
CA GLU A 61 15.30 -20.24 63.29
C GLU A 61 13.88 -19.86 63.76
N LEU A 62 13.23 -18.93 63.06
CA LEU A 62 11.83 -18.55 63.33
C LEU A 62 10.87 -19.71 63.06
N ASN A 63 11.07 -20.48 61.99
CA ASN A 63 10.27 -21.65 61.67
C ASN A 63 10.51 -22.83 62.63
N ALA A 64 11.71 -22.92 63.21
CA ALA A 64 12.06 -23.94 64.21
C ALA A 64 11.53 -23.62 65.63
N THR A 65 11.04 -22.39 65.87
CA THR A 65 10.60 -21.94 67.20
C THR A 65 9.07 -21.94 67.29
N SER A 66 8.50 -22.61 68.30
CA SER A 66 7.05 -22.59 68.57
C SER A 66 6.60 -21.20 69.00
N SER A 67 5.59 -20.64 68.33
CA SER A 67 5.06 -19.31 68.63
C SER A 67 4.25 -19.25 69.93
N GLN A 68 3.81 -20.40 70.45
CA GLN A 68 2.97 -20.49 71.65
C GLN A 68 3.81 -20.70 72.92
N ASP A 69 4.81 -21.58 72.86
CA ASP A 69 5.61 -21.95 74.04
C ASP A 69 6.78 -20.98 74.29
N GLU A 70 7.42 -20.48 73.21
CA GLU A 70 8.58 -19.59 73.29
C GLU A 70 8.27 -18.18 72.74
N PHE A 71 7.09 -17.62 73.07
CA PHE A 71 6.59 -16.36 72.49
C PHE A 71 7.59 -15.19 72.55
N ALA A 72 8.30 -15.01 73.68
CA ALA A 72 9.26 -13.92 73.83
C ALA A 72 10.46 -14.04 72.88
N LYS A 73 10.93 -15.27 72.61
CA LYS A 73 12.01 -15.56 71.66
C LYS A 73 11.49 -15.46 70.23
N TRP A 74 10.31 -16.02 69.95
CA TRP A 74 9.63 -15.91 68.67
C TRP A 74 9.40 -14.44 68.26
N ALA A 75 8.91 -13.59 69.16
CA ALA A 75 8.67 -12.17 68.89
C ALA A 75 9.96 -11.38 68.60
N LYS A 76 11.08 -11.72 69.27
CA LYS A 76 12.40 -11.12 68.99
C LYS A 76 12.93 -11.55 67.62
N LEU A 77 12.88 -12.84 67.31
CA LEU A 77 13.25 -13.41 66.01
C LEU A 77 12.40 -12.82 64.88
N ARG A 78 11.10 -12.61 65.12
CA ARG A 78 10.20 -12.01 64.14
C ARG A 78 10.58 -10.58 63.79
N ARG A 79 10.87 -9.74 64.78
CA ARG A 79 11.35 -8.36 64.56
C ARG A 79 12.69 -8.34 63.82
N GLN A 80 13.59 -9.28 64.12
CA GLN A 80 14.85 -9.43 63.40
C GLN A 80 14.64 -9.87 61.95
N HIS A 81 13.75 -10.84 61.70
CA HIS A 81 13.36 -11.28 60.36
C HIS A 81 12.79 -10.12 59.55
N ASP A 82 11.83 -9.38 60.10
CA ASP A 82 11.16 -8.28 59.40
C ASP A 82 12.16 -7.13 59.11
N LYS A 83 13.05 -6.80 60.06
CA LYS A 83 14.13 -5.82 59.83
C LYS A 83 15.11 -6.26 58.73
N LEU A 84 15.53 -7.54 58.73
CA LEU A 84 16.43 -8.07 57.72
C LEU A 84 15.75 -8.14 56.33
N PHE A 85 14.45 -8.41 56.30
CA PHE A 85 13.65 -8.38 55.08
C PHE A 85 13.59 -6.97 54.48
N ASP A 86 13.25 -5.97 55.29
CA ASP A 86 13.17 -4.57 54.86
C ASP A 86 14.51 -4.05 54.32
N GLU A 87 15.62 -4.40 54.98
CA GLU A 87 16.97 -4.04 54.51
C GLU A 87 17.33 -4.74 53.20
N LEU A 88 16.95 -6.01 53.04
CA LEU A 88 17.16 -6.78 51.81
C LEU A 88 16.36 -6.19 50.65
N GLU A 89 15.09 -5.84 50.86
CA GLU A 89 14.23 -5.27 49.83
C GLU A 89 14.72 -3.89 49.37
N LYS A 90 15.16 -3.03 50.31
CA LYS A 90 15.79 -1.73 49.97
C LYS A 90 17.08 -1.92 49.17
N GLN A 91 17.94 -2.87 49.54
CA GLN A 91 19.17 -3.13 48.79
C GLN A 91 18.86 -3.74 47.42
N LYS A 92 17.88 -4.65 47.33
CA LYS A 92 17.45 -5.27 46.06
C LYS A 92 16.89 -4.23 45.09
N THR A 93 15.99 -3.37 45.53
CA THR A 93 15.40 -2.32 44.69
C THR A 93 16.45 -1.34 44.14
N SER A 94 17.45 -0.97 44.93
CA SER A 94 18.55 -0.11 44.45
C SER A 94 19.47 -0.80 43.42
N LEU A 95 19.73 -2.10 43.60
CA LEU A 95 20.51 -2.91 42.65
C LEU A 95 19.74 -3.19 41.36
N ASP A 96 18.46 -3.49 41.44
CA ASP A 96 17.58 -3.69 40.29
C ASP A 96 17.43 -2.39 39.47
N ALA A 97 17.36 -1.23 40.14
CA ALA A 97 17.39 0.08 39.48
C ALA A 97 18.71 0.32 38.74
N SER A 98 19.84 -0.10 39.32
CA SER A 98 21.17 0.03 38.71
C SER A 98 21.31 -0.88 37.49
N ARG A 99 20.79 -2.11 37.56
CA ARG A 99 20.69 -3.03 36.43
C ARG A 99 19.82 -2.45 35.30
N ALA A 100 18.64 -1.93 35.64
CA ALA A 100 17.75 -1.33 34.66
C ALA A 100 18.37 -0.10 33.96
N ARG A 101 19.12 0.73 34.69
CA ARG A 101 19.87 1.86 34.09
C ARG A 101 20.95 1.38 33.11
N PHE A 102 21.68 0.34 33.48
CA PHE A 102 22.70 -0.27 32.61
C PHE A 102 22.08 -0.86 31.34
N ASP A 103 20.99 -1.63 31.47
CA ASP A 103 20.29 -2.19 30.33
C ASP A 103 19.74 -1.10 29.39
N ARG A 104 19.20 -0.01 29.94
CA ARG A 104 18.77 1.16 29.15
C ARG A 104 19.94 1.83 28.43
N TYR A 105 21.05 2.06 29.13
CA TYR A 105 22.23 2.68 28.53
C TYR A 105 22.77 1.84 27.36
N LEU A 106 22.96 0.54 27.55
CA LEU A 106 23.43 -0.36 26.49
C LEU A 106 22.44 -0.46 25.33
N THR A 107 21.14 -0.48 25.62
CA THR A 107 20.12 -0.48 24.57
C THR A 107 20.19 0.78 23.73
N THR A 108 20.31 1.95 24.36
CA THR A 108 20.46 3.25 23.69
C THR A 108 21.76 3.32 22.90
N ALA A 109 22.90 2.95 23.50
CA ALA A 109 24.20 2.96 22.85
C ALA A 109 24.22 2.04 21.62
N ARG A 110 23.65 0.84 21.73
CA ARG A 110 23.51 -0.08 20.61
C ARG A 110 22.62 0.48 19.51
N LEU A 111 21.47 1.05 19.85
CA LEU A 111 20.54 1.64 18.88
C LEU A 111 21.21 2.81 18.13
N ILE A 112 21.94 3.67 18.83
CA ILE A 112 22.75 4.74 18.22
C ILE A 112 23.83 4.15 17.30
N SER A 113 24.57 3.13 17.74
CA SER A 113 25.65 2.55 16.93
C SER A 113 25.14 1.87 15.66
N THR A 114 24.02 1.14 15.75
CA THR A 114 23.47 0.35 14.65
C THR A 114 22.58 1.21 13.74
N ARG A 115 21.53 1.83 14.29
CA ARG A 115 20.58 2.64 13.51
C ARG A 115 21.14 4.01 13.15
N GLY A 116 21.98 4.60 14.01
CA GLY A 116 22.60 5.90 13.72
C GLY A 116 23.54 5.83 12.53
N MET A 117 24.36 4.77 12.42
CA MET A 117 25.23 4.58 11.25
C MET A 117 24.42 4.33 9.97
N GLN A 118 23.36 3.52 10.07
CA GLN A 118 22.43 3.27 8.96
C GLN A 118 21.75 4.54 8.45
N TRP A 119 21.47 5.53 9.30
CA TRP A 119 20.88 6.80 8.90
C TRP A 119 21.90 7.84 8.46
N PHE A 120 23.10 7.83 9.06
CA PHE A 120 24.16 8.78 8.76
C PHE A 120 24.67 8.64 7.33
N LEU A 121 24.91 7.41 6.86
CA LEU A 121 25.45 7.17 5.51
C LEU A 121 24.52 7.67 4.38
N PRO A 122 23.21 7.33 4.36
CA PRO A 122 22.27 7.89 3.39
C PRO A 122 22.10 9.39 3.50
N PHE A 123 22.18 9.95 4.71
CA PHE A 123 22.07 11.38 4.90
C PHE A 123 23.24 12.12 4.24
N TRP A 124 24.46 11.67 4.52
CA TRP A 124 25.68 12.31 4.01
C TRP A 124 25.85 12.15 2.49
N TYR A 125 25.59 10.95 1.97
CA TYR A 125 25.81 10.61 0.57
C TYR A 125 24.52 10.57 -0.27
N SER A 126 23.44 11.21 0.18
CA SER A 126 22.10 11.16 -0.45
C SER A 126 22.04 11.53 -1.93
N LYS A 127 23.00 12.29 -2.43
CA LYS A 127 23.06 12.80 -3.82
C LYS A 127 23.97 11.98 -4.74
N GLU A 128 24.76 11.07 -4.18
CA GLU A 128 25.72 10.28 -4.96
C GLU A 128 25.06 8.97 -5.43
N PRO A 129 25.13 8.66 -6.74
CA PRO A 129 24.67 7.38 -7.25
C PRO A 129 25.67 6.28 -6.85
N ILE A 130 25.18 5.14 -6.37
CA ILE A 130 26.06 4.00 -6.10
C ILE A 130 26.55 3.37 -7.39
N PHE A 131 25.60 3.04 -8.27
CA PHE A 131 25.88 2.55 -9.61
C PHE A 131 24.75 2.94 -10.57
N TRP A 132 25.08 3.01 -11.85
CA TRP A 132 24.16 3.35 -12.91
C TRP A 132 23.53 2.11 -13.51
N LEU A 133 22.23 2.18 -13.81
CA LEU A 133 21.50 1.12 -14.47
C LEU A 133 21.66 1.28 -16.00
N PRO A 134 21.80 0.18 -16.76
CA PRO A 134 21.80 0.23 -18.21
C PRO A 134 20.50 0.84 -18.74
N TYR A 135 20.60 1.79 -19.68
CA TYR A 135 19.45 2.50 -20.22
C TYR A 135 18.48 1.53 -20.93
N GLY A 136 17.20 1.55 -20.54
CA GLY A 136 16.13 0.78 -21.20
C GLY A 136 15.91 -0.66 -20.69
N TRP A 137 16.65 -1.12 -19.68
CA TRP A 137 16.43 -2.44 -19.06
C TRP A 137 15.26 -2.49 -18.09
N PHE A 138 14.95 -1.37 -17.43
CA PHE A 138 13.96 -1.32 -16.37
C PHE A 138 12.82 -0.34 -16.71
N PRO A 139 11.56 -0.69 -16.41
CA PRO A 139 10.45 0.25 -16.55
C PRO A 139 10.63 1.49 -15.67
N TYR A 140 10.06 2.62 -16.11
CA TYR A 140 10.18 3.92 -15.41
C TYR A 140 9.90 3.87 -13.91
N TYR A 141 8.93 3.07 -13.46
CA TYR A 141 8.60 2.97 -12.04
C TYR A 141 9.70 2.29 -11.20
N VAL A 142 10.48 1.38 -11.80
CA VAL A 142 11.61 0.71 -11.13
C VAL A 142 12.79 1.67 -11.03
N GLU A 143 13.10 2.41 -12.09
CA GLU A 143 14.16 3.44 -12.09
C GLU A 143 13.82 4.58 -11.10
N TRP A 144 12.53 4.92 -10.99
CA TRP A 144 12.02 5.88 -10.03
C TRP A 144 12.15 5.40 -8.58
N PHE A 145 11.87 4.11 -8.32
CA PHE A 145 12.02 3.55 -6.97
C PHE A 145 13.49 3.39 -6.59
N ALA A 146 14.31 2.90 -7.53
CA ALA A 146 15.74 2.68 -7.33
C ALA A 146 16.51 3.97 -6.99
N SER A 147 16.06 5.12 -7.50
CA SER A 147 16.68 6.43 -7.25
C SER A 147 16.21 7.13 -5.95
N PHE A 148 15.22 6.58 -5.25
CA PHE A 148 14.70 7.16 -4.00
C PHE A 148 15.74 7.12 -2.87
N PRO A 149 16.03 8.20 -2.11
CA PRO A 149 15.25 9.44 -2.00
C PRO A 149 15.76 10.64 -2.82
N ARG A 150 17.05 10.69 -3.20
CA ARG A 150 17.69 11.88 -3.81
C ARG A 150 18.72 11.57 -4.91
N ALA A 151 18.86 10.31 -5.32
CA ALA A 151 19.79 9.95 -6.39
C ALA A 151 19.25 10.38 -7.77
N PRO A 152 20.11 10.62 -8.77
CA PRO A 152 19.67 10.93 -10.13
C PRO A 152 18.91 9.75 -10.76
N MET A 153 17.94 10.06 -11.62
CA MET A 153 17.12 9.05 -12.32
C MET A 153 18.02 8.15 -13.19
N GLY A 154 17.75 6.85 -13.22
CA GLY A 154 18.59 5.85 -13.90
C GLY A 154 19.75 5.32 -13.06
N SER A 155 19.81 5.64 -11.77
CA SER A 155 20.82 5.13 -10.83
C SER A 155 20.20 4.52 -9.57
N VAL A 156 20.97 3.70 -8.86
CA VAL A 156 20.58 3.12 -7.57
C VAL A 156 21.07 3.98 -6.43
N SER A 157 20.15 4.32 -5.53
CA SER A 157 20.42 5.09 -4.33
C SER A 157 21.05 4.24 -3.22
N ILE A 158 21.65 4.94 -2.26
CA ILE A 158 22.23 4.33 -1.06
C ILE A 158 21.20 3.60 -0.20
N VAL A 159 20.00 4.18 -0.08
CA VAL A 159 18.93 3.57 0.72
C VAL A 159 18.46 2.27 0.10
N VAL A 160 18.29 2.24 -1.23
CA VAL A 160 17.84 1.03 -1.93
C VAL A 160 18.90 -0.06 -1.85
N TRP A 161 20.18 0.29 -2.01
CA TRP A 161 21.28 -0.65 -1.83
C TRP A 161 21.40 -1.18 -0.40
N GLN A 162 21.26 -0.31 0.62
CA GLN A 162 21.24 -0.73 2.02
C GLN A 162 20.09 -1.69 2.32
N MET A 163 18.89 -1.41 1.80
CA MET A 163 17.75 -2.31 1.96
C MET A 163 17.99 -3.66 1.27
N ALA A 164 18.61 -3.67 0.09
CA ALA A 164 18.97 -4.90 -0.60
C ALA A 164 20.00 -5.72 0.21
N CYS A 165 21.08 -5.08 0.69
CA CYS A 165 22.09 -5.71 1.55
C CYS A 165 21.48 -6.27 2.83
N SER A 166 20.66 -5.49 3.53
CA SER A 166 19.98 -5.91 4.75
C SER A 166 19.04 -7.10 4.52
N GLY A 167 18.26 -7.08 3.43
CA GLY A 167 17.38 -8.18 3.05
C GLY A 167 18.16 -9.47 2.77
N ILE A 168 19.21 -9.39 1.96
CA ILE A 168 20.07 -10.55 1.63
C ILE A 168 20.75 -11.11 2.88
N LEU A 169 21.34 -10.24 3.72
CA LEU A 169 21.99 -10.67 4.97
C LEU A 169 21.00 -11.32 5.93
N THR A 170 19.77 -10.82 6.01
CA THR A 170 18.71 -11.42 6.83
C THR A 170 18.39 -12.83 6.34
N LEU A 171 18.14 -13.01 5.04
CA LEU A 171 17.85 -14.31 4.45
C LEU A 171 19.00 -15.31 4.65
N ILE A 172 20.25 -14.88 4.47
CA ILE A 172 21.42 -15.73 4.67
C ILE A 172 21.51 -16.18 6.13
N ILE A 173 21.35 -15.26 7.08
CA ILE A 173 21.46 -15.60 8.50
C ILE A 173 20.29 -16.47 8.96
N GLU A 174 19.06 -16.20 8.53
CA GLU A 174 17.91 -17.06 8.81
C GLU A 174 18.11 -18.46 8.24
N THR A 175 18.67 -18.57 7.03
CA THR A 175 19.00 -19.86 6.41
C THR A 175 20.09 -20.59 7.22
N ILE A 176 21.16 -19.89 7.62
CA ILE A 176 22.22 -20.47 8.46
C ILE A 176 21.67 -20.94 9.81
N VAL A 177 20.83 -20.13 10.46
CA VAL A 177 20.19 -20.48 11.74
C VAL A 177 19.24 -21.65 11.57
N ALA A 178 18.47 -21.70 10.48
CA ALA A 178 17.59 -22.82 10.16
C ALA A 178 18.39 -24.12 9.89
N VAL A 179 19.46 -24.04 9.10
CA VAL A 179 20.36 -25.18 8.83
C VAL A 179 21.06 -25.65 10.10
N PHE A 180 21.58 -24.73 10.92
CA PHE A 180 22.20 -25.07 12.20
C PHE A 180 21.17 -25.66 13.17
N GLY A 181 19.96 -25.10 13.21
CA GLY A 181 18.82 -25.64 13.94
C GLY A 181 18.44 -27.04 13.48
N LEU A 182 18.53 -27.33 12.18
CA LEU A 182 18.27 -28.65 11.61
C LEU A 182 19.40 -29.65 11.92
N ILE A 183 20.66 -29.20 11.89
CA ILE A 183 21.85 -29.99 12.30
C ILE A 183 21.84 -30.29 13.81
N VAL A 184 21.38 -29.34 14.62
CA VAL A 184 21.21 -29.52 16.07
C VAL A 184 20.00 -30.40 16.34
N ALA A 185 18.85 -30.18 15.69
CA ALA A 185 17.65 -30.99 15.86
C ALA A 185 17.87 -32.45 15.42
N THR A 186 18.62 -32.69 14.35
CA THR A 186 19.04 -34.05 13.93
C THR A 186 19.97 -34.72 14.95
N ARG A 187 20.70 -33.95 15.77
CA ARG A 187 21.45 -34.46 16.93
C ARG A 187 20.59 -34.65 18.19
N THR A 188 19.55 -33.84 18.38
CA THR A 188 18.69 -33.85 19.59
C THR A 188 17.46 -34.77 19.47
N GLN A 189 17.19 -35.36 18.30
CA GLN A 189 16.06 -36.26 18.05
C GLN A 189 16.11 -37.60 18.83
N LYS A 190 17.07 -37.79 19.76
CA LYS A 190 17.11 -38.92 20.69
C LYS A 190 16.39 -38.71 22.03
N GLN A 191 15.87 -37.52 22.35
CA GLN A 191 15.05 -37.33 23.55
C GLN A 191 13.93 -36.31 23.31
N GLY A 192 12.69 -36.79 23.27
CA GLY A 192 11.50 -35.94 23.10
C GLY A 192 10.85 -35.58 24.44
N VAL A 193 10.38 -34.33 24.54
CA VAL A 193 9.08 -33.89 25.10
C VAL A 193 8.82 -32.47 24.53
N PRO A 194 7.61 -32.13 24.00
CA PRO A 194 7.30 -30.77 23.61
C PRO A 194 6.85 -29.94 24.82
N VAL A 195 7.58 -28.86 25.13
CA VAL A 195 7.13 -27.81 26.06
C VAL A 195 6.47 -26.71 25.25
N ALA A 196 5.25 -26.36 25.66
CA ALA A 196 4.42 -25.32 25.06
C ALA A 196 5.16 -23.97 24.97
N ALA A 197 5.21 -23.40 23.77
CA ALA A 197 5.66 -22.04 23.55
C ALA A 197 4.57 -21.06 24.00
N THR A 198 4.81 -20.38 25.12
CA THR A 198 4.05 -19.21 25.55
C THR A 198 4.28 -18.05 24.58
N THR A 199 3.31 -17.77 23.70
CA THR A 199 3.17 -16.46 23.04
C THR A 199 2.13 -15.63 23.77
N ALA A 200 2.62 -14.68 24.55
CA ALA A 200 1.84 -13.57 25.08
C ALA A 200 1.69 -12.49 24.00
N GLY A 201 0.49 -11.91 23.86
CA GLY A 201 0.31 -10.62 23.18
C GLY A 201 -0.74 -10.53 22.08
N GLY A 202 -1.96 -11.02 22.31
CA GLY A 202 -3.10 -10.81 21.38
C GLY A 202 -3.76 -9.42 21.44
N ALA A 203 -3.40 -8.57 22.40
CA ALA A 203 -4.07 -7.28 22.62
C ALA A 203 -3.34 -6.05 22.06
N ASN A 204 -2.07 -6.19 21.63
CA ASN A 204 -1.24 -5.05 21.22
C ASN A 204 -1.31 -4.71 19.73
N THR A 205 -1.84 -5.61 18.90
CA THR A 205 -1.73 -5.55 17.43
C THR A 205 -2.49 -4.39 16.80
N GLU A 206 -3.58 -3.92 17.40
CA GLU A 206 -4.36 -2.80 16.83
C GLU A 206 -3.78 -1.42 17.20
N SER A 207 -3.25 -1.29 18.43
CA SER A 207 -2.52 -0.10 18.89
C SER A 207 -1.19 0.04 18.14
N GLU A 208 -0.47 -1.07 17.96
CA GLU A 208 0.80 -1.12 17.24
C GLU A 208 0.66 -0.78 15.75
N LYS A 209 -0.40 -1.27 15.08
CA LYS A 209 -0.70 -0.87 13.69
C LYS A 209 -1.04 0.61 13.55
N LYS A 210 -1.82 1.19 14.48
CA LYS A 210 -2.13 2.63 14.50
C LYS A 210 -0.87 3.47 14.77
N ASN A 211 0.02 3.01 15.64
CA ASN A 211 1.28 3.70 15.96
C ASN A 211 2.31 3.57 14.83
N CYS A 212 2.35 2.43 14.14
CA CYS A 212 3.18 2.22 12.95
C CYS A 212 2.71 3.09 11.77
N LEU A 213 1.39 3.16 11.52
CA LEU A 213 0.83 4.03 10.48
C LEU A 213 1.08 5.51 10.80
N LYS A 214 0.92 5.91 12.06
CA LYS A 214 1.25 7.27 12.52
C LYS A 214 2.75 7.55 12.38
N SER A 215 3.64 6.62 12.73
CA SER A 215 5.09 6.82 12.58
C SER A 215 5.50 6.89 11.11
N LEU A 216 4.89 6.07 10.24
CA LEU A 216 5.10 6.13 8.78
C LEU A 216 4.59 7.45 8.21
N LEU A 217 3.42 7.92 8.61
CA LEU A 217 2.88 9.21 8.18
C LEU A 217 3.68 10.41 8.71
N ILE A 218 4.21 10.35 9.92
CA ILE A 218 5.04 11.43 10.46
C ILE A 218 6.41 11.48 9.74
N PHE A 219 7.00 10.32 9.43
CA PHE A 219 8.32 10.25 8.81
C PHE A 219 8.27 10.46 7.28
N PHE A 220 7.35 9.78 6.60
CA PHE A 220 7.23 9.85 5.14
C PHE A 220 6.19 10.88 4.67
N GLY A 221 5.28 11.35 5.52
CA GLY A 221 4.27 12.35 5.15
C GLY A 221 4.84 13.64 4.55
N PRO A 222 5.89 14.26 5.13
CA PRO A 222 6.52 15.44 4.54
C PRO A 222 7.11 15.22 3.13
N ILE A 223 7.37 13.97 2.72
CA ILE A 223 7.91 13.61 1.40
C ILE A 223 6.81 13.11 0.46
N LEU A 224 5.89 12.29 0.96
CA LEU A 224 4.81 11.68 0.20
C LEU A 224 3.66 12.65 -0.07
N ILE A 225 3.30 13.52 0.88
CA ILE A 225 2.17 14.44 0.73
C ILE A 225 2.43 15.46 -0.39
N PRO A 226 3.59 16.16 -0.46
CA PRO A 226 3.85 17.07 -1.57
C PRO A 226 3.87 16.37 -2.93
N LYS A 227 4.37 15.12 -3.00
CA LYS A 227 4.37 14.32 -4.23
C LYS A 227 2.98 13.81 -4.61
N ALA A 228 2.15 13.42 -3.65
CA ALA A 228 0.77 13.05 -3.91
C ALA A 228 -0.04 14.27 -4.41
N ILE A 229 0.20 15.45 -3.84
CA ILE A 229 -0.39 16.71 -4.29
C ILE A 229 0.11 17.07 -5.69
N SER A 230 1.41 16.92 -5.99
CA SER A 230 1.94 17.22 -7.32
C SER A 230 1.42 16.24 -8.38
N TYR A 231 1.33 14.95 -8.05
CA TYR A 231 0.72 13.94 -8.92
C TYR A 231 -0.76 14.25 -9.17
N TYR A 232 -1.53 14.56 -8.13
CA TYR A 232 -2.93 14.96 -8.26
C TYR A 232 -3.08 16.21 -9.14
N ARG A 233 -2.24 17.23 -8.94
CA ARG A 233 -2.22 18.43 -9.78
C ARG A 233 -1.87 18.12 -11.24
N ALA A 234 -0.90 17.24 -11.48
CA ALA A 234 -0.51 16.81 -12.81
C ALA A 234 -1.64 16.06 -13.53
N VAL A 235 -2.29 15.10 -12.85
CA VAL A 235 -3.43 14.35 -13.39
C VAL A 235 -4.62 15.27 -13.71
N ARG A 236 -4.90 16.27 -12.86
CA ARG A 236 -5.95 17.27 -13.09
C ARG A 236 -5.61 18.26 -14.21
N ALA A 237 -4.33 18.58 -14.40
CA ALA A 237 -3.87 19.50 -15.44
C ALA A 237 -3.69 18.81 -16.81
N ALA A 238 -3.55 17.49 -16.85
CA ALA A 238 -3.31 16.70 -18.07
C ALA A 238 -4.25 17.01 -19.27
N PRO A 239 -5.58 17.21 -19.09
CA PRO A 239 -6.46 17.56 -20.21
C PRO A 239 -6.07 18.90 -20.87
N ARG A 240 -5.70 19.90 -20.06
CA ARG A 240 -5.27 21.22 -20.56
C ARG A 240 -3.92 21.15 -21.26
N ILE A 241 -2.98 20.38 -20.72
CA ILE A 241 -1.63 20.18 -21.30
C ILE A 241 -1.73 19.57 -22.69
N HIS A 242 -2.65 18.63 -22.91
CA HIS A 242 -2.85 17.96 -24.20
C HIS A 242 -3.88 18.63 -25.11
N GLY A 243 -4.42 19.80 -24.73
CA GLY A 243 -5.41 20.52 -25.52
C GLY A 243 -6.75 19.78 -25.70
N LEU A 244 -7.05 18.82 -24.81
CA LEU A 244 -8.27 18.01 -24.91
C LEU A 244 -9.42 18.66 -24.15
N LYS A 245 -10.59 18.68 -24.79
CA LYS A 245 -11.83 19.17 -24.18
C LYS A 245 -12.57 18.03 -23.47
N VAL A 246 -13.33 18.39 -22.44
CA VAL A 246 -14.26 17.46 -21.77
C VAL A 246 -15.31 17.03 -22.78
N ARG A 247 -15.48 15.72 -22.92
CA ARG A 247 -16.45 15.10 -23.84
C ARG A 247 -17.53 14.36 -23.06
N PRO A 248 -18.74 14.18 -23.64
CA PRO A 248 -19.74 13.29 -23.06
C PRO A 248 -19.21 11.85 -23.00
N LEU A 249 -19.74 11.07 -22.06
CA LEU A 249 -19.33 9.69 -21.85
C LEU A 249 -19.68 8.83 -23.09
N PRO A 250 -18.71 8.13 -23.70
CA PRO A 250 -19.00 7.22 -24.81
C PRO A 250 -19.94 6.10 -24.39
N ALA A 251 -20.93 5.80 -25.24
CA ALA A 251 -21.90 4.71 -25.02
C ALA A 251 -21.30 3.34 -24.64
N PRO A 252 -20.21 2.83 -25.27
CA PRO A 252 -19.61 1.55 -24.88
C PRO A 252 -19.06 1.57 -23.44
N VAL A 253 -18.39 2.66 -23.06
CA VAL A 253 -17.84 2.83 -21.71
C VAL A 253 -18.95 2.95 -20.67
N LEU A 254 -20.05 3.63 -20.99
CA LEU A 254 -21.23 3.70 -20.11
C LEU A 254 -21.80 2.31 -19.81
N ARG A 255 -21.95 1.45 -20.82
CA ARG A 255 -22.43 0.07 -20.63
C ARG A 255 -21.48 -0.73 -19.73
N ALA A 256 -20.17 -0.60 -19.93
CA ALA A 256 -19.16 -1.25 -19.09
C ALA A 256 -19.25 -0.79 -17.63
N ILE A 257 -19.39 0.52 -17.39
CA ILE A 257 -19.55 1.11 -16.06
C ILE A 257 -20.83 0.61 -15.38
N LEU A 258 -21.95 0.58 -16.10
CA LEU A 258 -23.21 0.06 -15.57
C LEU A 258 -23.07 -1.40 -15.16
N LEU A 259 -22.45 -2.25 -16.00
CA LEU A 259 -22.22 -3.65 -15.68
C LEU A 259 -21.29 -3.83 -14.47
N LEU A 260 -20.16 -3.10 -14.39
CA LEU A 260 -19.28 -3.10 -13.21
C LEU A 260 -20.05 -2.68 -11.95
N SER A 261 -20.89 -1.65 -12.05
CA SER A 261 -21.71 -1.18 -10.92
C SER A 261 -22.74 -2.22 -10.49
N THR A 262 -23.34 -2.95 -11.44
CA THR A 262 -24.28 -4.04 -11.12
C THR A 262 -23.58 -5.21 -10.44
N VAL A 263 -22.38 -5.59 -10.90
CA VAL A 263 -21.58 -6.66 -10.27
C VAL A 263 -21.18 -6.25 -8.84
N ALA A 264 -20.72 -5.01 -8.66
CA ALA A 264 -20.41 -4.47 -7.34
C ALA A 264 -21.65 -4.48 -6.42
N ALA A 265 -22.83 -4.09 -6.92
CA ALA A 265 -24.07 -4.12 -6.16
C ALA A 265 -24.46 -5.56 -5.76
N VAL A 266 -24.35 -6.53 -6.67
CA VAL A 266 -24.60 -7.95 -6.38
C VAL A 266 -23.64 -8.48 -5.31
N LEU A 267 -22.35 -8.13 -5.40
CA LEU A 267 -21.35 -8.49 -4.39
C LEU A 267 -21.69 -7.91 -3.01
N LEU A 268 -22.11 -6.64 -2.96
CA LEU A 268 -22.57 -6.00 -1.72
C LEU A 268 -23.85 -6.64 -1.18
N ILE A 269 -24.82 -6.98 -2.03
CA ILE A 269 -26.03 -7.70 -1.62
C ILE A 269 -25.68 -9.07 -1.02
N ARG A 270 -24.67 -9.77 -1.57
CA ARG A 270 -24.19 -11.06 -1.05
C ARG A 270 -23.57 -10.98 0.36
N THR A 271 -23.27 -9.78 0.86
CA THR A 271 -22.83 -9.55 2.25
C THR A 271 -23.95 -9.64 3.26
N LEU A 272 -25.22 -9.54 2.82
CA LEU A 272 -26.38 -9.62 3.71
C LEU A 272 -26.46 -10.99 4.40
N PRO A 273 -26.90 -11.03 5.67
CA PRO A 273 -26.91 -12.25 6.47
C PRO A 273 -27.79 -13.37 5.87
N VAL A 274 -28.80 -13.02 5.07
CA VAL A 274 -29.68 -13.98 4.38
C VAL A 274 -28.89 -14.89 3.43
N PHE A 275 -27.79 -14.42 2.85
CA PHE A 275 -26.96 -15.22 1.97
C PHE A 275 -25.82 -15.94 2.71
N SER A 276 -25.61 -15.64 4.00
CA SER A 276 -24.55 -16.25 4.80
C SER A 276 -24.98 -17.64 5.28
N PRO A 277 -24.07 -18.63 5.33
CA PRO A 277 -24.41 -19.93 5.88
C PRO A 277 -24.63 -19.79 7.39
N ASP A 278 -25.56 -20.59 7.89
CA ASP A 278 -25.93 -20.63 9.30
C ASP A 278 -24.74 -20.92 10.20
N ASN A 279 -24.56 -20.08 11.23
CA ASN A 279 -23.57 -20.33 12.26
C ASN A 279 -24.23 -21.01 13.46
N ILE A 280 -23.89 -22.29 13.67
CA ILE A 280 -24.46 -23.11 14.75
C ILE A 280 -24.36 -22.40 16.10
N PHE A 281 -23.19 -21.86 16.47
CA PHE A 281 -22.98 -21.28 17.81
C PHE A 281 -23.77 -19.99 18.04
N THR A 282 -24.02 -19.20 16.99
CA THR A 282 -24.84 -17.99 17.13
C THR A 282 -26.32 -18.31 17.16
N ILE A 283 -26.77 -19.33 16.40
CA ILE A 283 -28.18 -19.76 16.40
C ILE A 283 -28.56 -20.39 17.73
N THR A 284 -27.69 -21.20 18.32
CA THR A 284 -27.94 -21.89 19.60
C THR A 284 -27.53 -21.08 20.82
N GLU A 285 -27.03 -19.85 20.62
CA GLU A 285 -26.48 -18.96 21.66
C GLU A 285 -25.53 -19.67 22.65
N SER A 286 -24.66 -20.54 22.12
CA SER A 286 -23.87 -21.46 22.94
C SER A 286 -22.38 -21.09 22.96
N ARG A 287 -21.73 -21.34 24.10
CA ARG A 287 -20.26 -21.24 24.24
C ARG A 287 -19.54 -22.36 23.49
N LEU A 288 -18.29 -22.13 23.09
CA LEU A 288 -17.49 -23.07 22.31
C LEU A 288 -17.30 -24.44 23.01
N GLN A 289 -17.23 -24.47 24.34
CA GLN A 289 -16.95 -25.68 25.15
C GLN A 289 -18.21 -26.52 25.47
N ILE A 290 -19.38 -26.19 24.89
CA ILE A 290 -20.61 -26.95 25.14
C ILE A 290 -20.49 -28.42 24.71
N PRO A 291 -21.05 -29.42 25.43
CA PRO A 291 -21.07 -30.81 24.97
C PRO A 291 -21.77 -30.93 23.60
N VAL A 292 -21.26 -31.80 22.72
CA VAL A 292 -21.75 -31.94 21.33
C VAL A 292 -23.24 -32.29 21.30
N ASP A 293 -23.66 -33.26 22.08
CA ASP A 293 -25.06 -33.71 22.06
C ASP A 293 -26.03 -32.62 22.49
N VAL A 294 -25.64 -31.81 23.49
CA VAL A 294 -26.45 -30.68 23.96
C VAL A 294 -26.52 -29.59 22.88
N LEU A 295 -25.43 -29.33 22.18
CA LEU A 295 -25.40 -28.36 21.08
C LEU A 295 -26.36 -28.77 19.95
N PHE A 296 -26.29 -30.01 19.50
CA PHE A 296 -27.11 -30.49 18.39
C PHE A 296 -28.57 -30.75 18.79
N ALA A 297 -28.86 -31.05 20.06
CA ALA A 297 -30.23 -31.09 20.58
C ALA A 297 -30.87 -29.68 20.64
N ARG A 298 -30.09 -28.65 21.00
CA ARG A 298 -30.55 -27.25 20.90
C ARG A 298 -30.74 -26.83 19.45
N LEU A 299 -29.80 -27.22 18.58
CA LEU A 299 -29.88 -26.91 17.16
C LEU A 299 -31.13 -27.55 16.55
N SER A 300 -31.42 -28.82 16.83
CA SER A 300 -32.63 -29.47 16.33
C SER A 300 -33.88 -28.73 16.78
N ALA A 301 -33.96 -28.28 18.04
CA ALA A 301 -35.10 -27.48 18.53
C ALA A 301 -35.30 -26.15 17.77
N MET A 302 -34.23 -25.55 17.23
CA MET A 302 -34.27 -24.30 16.46
C MET A 302 -34.52 -24.51 14.96
N ARG A 303 -34.41 -25.75 14.44
CA ARG A 303 -34.62 -26.06 13.03
C ARG A 303 -36.11 -26.21 12.71
N ARG A 304 -36.48 -25.86 11.47
CA ARG A 304 -37.83 -26.04 10.93
C ARG A 304 -38.11 -27.56 10.91
N ASN A 305 -39.15 -28.01 11.63
CA ASN A 305 -39.55 -29.42 11.84
C ASN A 305 -38.76 -30.22 12.88
N MET A 306 -37.96 -29.58 13.74
CA MET A 306 -37.18 -30.24 14.79
C MET A 306 -36.20 -31.33 14.29
N LEU A 307 -35.81 -31.25 13.00
CA LEU A 307 -34.96 -32.23 12.33
C LEU A 307 -33.62 -31.60 11.97
N LEU A 308 -32.54 -32.36 12.20
CA LEU A 308 -31.19 -31.98 11.80
C LEU A 308 -31.05 -32.10 10.28
N THR A 309 -30.46 -31.09 9.65
CA THR A 309 -30.13 -31.15 8.22
C THR A 309 -29.00 -32.17 7.97
N PRO A 310 -28.84 -32.70 6.74
CA PRO A 310 -27.75 -33.64 6.44
C PRO A 310 -26.36 -33.05 6.75
N THR A 311 -26.18 -31.75 6.51
CA THR A 311 -24.98 -31.01 6.89
C THR A 311 -24.80 -30.93 8.40
N ASP A 312 -25.86 -30.73 9.19
CA ASP A 312 -25.77 -30.73 10.65
C ASP A 312 -25.38 -32.12 11.18
N VAL A 313 -25.89 -33.20 10.58
CA VAL A 313 -25.52 -34.58 10.94
C VAL A 313 -24.04 -34.85 10.64
N ALA A 314 -23.55 -34.43 9.47
CA ALA A 314 -22.14 -34.53 9.12
C ALA A 314 -21.24 -33.73 10.07
N LEU A 315 -21.64 -32.49 10.41
CA LEU A 315 -20.93 -31.65 11.37
C LEU A 315 -20.90 -32.25 12.78
N ARG A 316 -22.00 -32.88 13.22
CA ARG A 316 -22.05 -33.57 14.52
C ARG A 316 -20.99 -34.65 14.64
N ALA A 317 -20.78 -35.43 13.59
CA ALA A 317 -19.74 -36.47 13.57
C ALA A 317 -18.32 -35.91 13.64
N ARG A 318 -18.11 -34.66 13.21
CA ARG A 318 -16.79 -34.00 13.15
C ARG A 318 -16.45 -33.19 14.40
N PHE A 319 -17.44 -32.75 15.18
CA PHE A 319 -17.29 -31.91 16.38
C PHE A 319 -16.74 -32.63 17.63
N VAL A 320 -15.90 -33.66 17.45
CA VAL A 320 -15.36 -34.49 18.55
C VAL A 320 -14.38 -33.71 19.42
N ASN A 321 -13.49 -32.93 18.81
CA ASN A 321 -12.39 -32.23 19.49
C ASN A 321 -12.63 -30.72 19.51
N LEU A 322 -12.07 -30.01 20.50
CA LEU A 322 -12.07 -28.54 20.51
C LEU A 322 -11.46 -27.98 19.22
N GLU A 323 -10.42 -28.64 18.71
CA GLU A 323 -9.71 -28.26 17.49
C GLU A 323 -10.62 -28.18 16.26
N SER A 324 -11.46 -29.21 16.04
CA SER A 324 -12.44 -29.23 14.95
C SER A 324 -13.42 -28.05 15.01
N ARG A 325 -13.77 -27.60 16.21
CA ARG A 325 -14.67 -26.46 16.43
C ARG A 325 -13.96 -25.13 16.18
N LEU A 326 -12.67 -25.04 16.44
CA LEU A 326 -11.88 -23.86 16.09
C LEU A 326 -11.70 -23.76 14.56
N LEU A 327 -11.43 -24.89 13.90
CA LEU A 327 -11.32 -24.97 12.44
C LEU A 327 -12.65 -24.66 11.74
N TYR A 328 -13.79 -25.03 12.34
CA TYR A 328 -15.12 -24.60 11.91
C TYR A 328 -15.26 -23.07 11.86
N LEU A 329 -14.72 -22.35 12.86
CA LEU A 329 -14.78 -20.88 12.90
C LEU A 329 -13.88 -20.22 11.84
N GLN A 330 -12.82 -20.91 11.40
CA GLN A 330 -11.89 -20.43 10.38
C GLN A 330 -12.37 -20.72 8.95
N PHE A 331 -12.74 -21.97 8.66
CA PHE A 331 -13.05 -22.45 7.30
C PHE A 331 -14.55 -22.57 7.01
N GLY A 332 -15.40 -22.56 8.04
CA GLY A 332 -16.86 -22.63 7.89
C GLY A 332 -17.42 -24.06 7.87
N PRO A 333 -18.74 -24.20 7.60
CA PRO A 333 -19.44 -25.47 7.68
C PRO A 333 -19.10 -26.45 6.55
N THR A 334 -18.95 -25.98 5.30
CA THR A 334 -18.80 -26.87 4.14
C THR A 334 -17.48 -27.66 4.14
N PRO A 335 -16.29 -27.06 4.41
CA PRO A 335 -15.04 -27.83 4.43
C PRO A 335 -15.01 -28.84 5.57
N LEU A 336 -15.71 -28.56 6.67
CA LEU A 336 -15.74 -29.47 7.81
C LEU A 336 -16.76 -30.61 7.63
N ALA A 337 -17.90 -30.34 7.00
CA ALA A 337 -18.94 -31.33 6.74
C ALA A 337 -18.57 -32.30 5.61
N ASP A 338 -18.10 -31.76 4.49
CA ASP A 338 -18.04 -32.50 3.21
C ASP A 338 -16.65 -33.04 2.88
N CYS A 339 -15.58 -32.53 3.52
CA CYS A 339 -14.22 -32.94 3.17
C CYS A 339 -13.94 -34.40 3.60
N PRO A 340 -13.55 -35.29 2.67
CA PRO A 340 -13.32 -36.71 2.99
C PRO A 340 -11.94 -36.97 3.61
N PHE A 341 -10.91 -36.19 3.24
CA PHE A 341 -9.52 -36.41 3.65
C PHE A 341 -9.02 -35.45 4.75
N CYS A 342 -9.83 -34.47 5.16
CA CYS A 342 -9.42 -33.48 6.13
C CYS A 342 -9.42 -34.05 7.56
N THR A 343 -8.39 -33.71 8.33
CA THR A 343 -8.22 -34.16 9.72
C THR A 343 -7.87 -32.99 10.61
N SER A 344 -8.28 -33.03 11.89
CA SER A 344 -7.97 -31.94 12.84
C SER A 344 -6.47 -31.82 13.16
N ASP A 345 -5.71 -32.89 12.93
CA ASP A 345 -4.28 -32.94 13.25
C ASP A 345 -3.43 -32.19 12.21
N ASP A 346 -3.92 -32.09 10.97
CA ASP A 346 -3.32 -31.27 9.91
C ASP A 346 -4.31 -30.21 9.38
N PRO A 347 -4.32 -29.00 9.99
CA PRO A 347 -5.16 -27.89 9.58
C PRO A 347 -5.02 -27.47 8.11
N GLN A 348 -3.89 -27.73 7.46
CA GLN A 348 -3.66 -27.33 6.07
C GLN A 348 -4.55 -28.10 5.10
N THR A 349 -4.96 -29.32 5.45
CA THR A 349 -5.88 -30.12 4.62
C THR A 349 -7.20 -29.40 4.37
N TYR A 350 -7.74 -28.70 5.38
CA TYR A 350 -8.95 -27.88 5.23
C TYR A 350 -8.73 -26.66 4.35
N LEU A 351 -7.55 -26.03 4.40
CA LEU A 351 -7.21 -24.91 3.52
C LEU A 351 -7.18 -25.35 2.05
N TYR A 352 -6.57 -26.49 1.75
CA TYR A 352 -6.50 -27.01 0.37
C TYR A 352 -7.89 -27.35 -0.17
N TYR A 353 -8.75 -27.94 0.66
CA TYR A 353 -10.13 -28.23 0.25
C TYR A 353 -10.96 -26.95 0.06
N ALA A 354 -10.77 -25.93 0.90
CA ALA A 354 -11.50 -24.66 0.81
C ALA A 354 -10.98 -23.72 -0.30
N LEU A 355 -9.81 -24.00 -0.87
CA LEU A 355 -9.12 -23.12 -1.83
C LEU A 355 -9.94 -22.83 -3.11
N PRO A 356 -10.61 -23.81 -3.74
CA PRO A 356 -11.48 -23.55 -4.89
C PRO A 356 -12.64 -22.60 -4.56
N ASP A 357 -13.34 -22.81 -3.44
CA ASP A 357 -14.44 -21.95 -2.98
C ASP A 357 -13.95 -20.54 -2.61
N LEU A 358 -12.74 -20.46 -2.07
CA LEU A 358 -12.06 -19.21 -1.74
C LEU A 358 -11.71 -18.40 -2.99
N LEU A 359 -11.17 -19.06 -4.03
CA LEU A 359 -10.73 -18.43 -5.28
C LEU A 359 -11.86 -18.16 -6.28
N ALA A 360 -12.92 -18.95 -6.27
CA ALA A 360 -14.04 -18.82 -7.21
C ALA A 360 -14.56 -17.39 -7.39
N PRO A 361 -14.88 -16.60 -6.34
CA PRO A 361 -15.33 -15.22 -6.52
C PRO A 361 -14.27 -14.30 -7.14
N HIS A 362 -12.98 -14.52 -6.87
CA HIS A 362 -11.89 -13.75 -7.47
C HIS A 362 -11.72 -14.06 -8.96
N LEU A 363 -11.78 -15.35 -9.32
CA LEU A 363 -11.69 -15.79 -10.72
C LEU A 363 -12.86 -15.27 -11.54
N LEU A 364 -14.09 -15.36 -11.00
CA LEU A 364 -15.28 -14.80 -11.64
C LEU A 364 -15.14 -13.28 -11.84
N ASN A 365 -14.66 -12.56 -10.83
CA ASN A 365 -14.47 -11.12 -10.97
C ASN A 365 -13.37 -10.75 -11.97
N LEU A 366 -12.28 -11.53 -12.02
CA LEU A 366 -11.22 -11.36 -13.03
C LEU A 366 -11.76 -11.56 -14.45
N VAL A 367 -12.65 -12.53 -14.67
CA VAL A 367 -13.32 -12.72 -15.96
C VAL A 367 -14.18 -11.51 -16.31
N VAL A 368 -14.97 -11.00 -15.36
CA VAL A 368 -15.77 -9.78 -15.53
C VAL A 368 -14.90 -8.59 -15.92
N ILE A 369 -13.81 -8.34 -15.17
CA ILE A 369 -12.86 -7.26 -15.45
C ILE A 369 -12.25 -7.44 -16.85
N ALA A 370 -11.81 -8.65 -17.20
CA ALA A 370 -11.17 -8.91 -18.49
C ALA A 370 -12.12 -8.67 -19.67
N VAL A 371 -13.41 -9.02 -19.54
CA VAL A 371 -14.43 -8.77 -20.56
C VAL A 371 -14.75 -7.28 -20.66
N LEU A 372 -15.03 -6.62 -19.53
CA LEU A 372 -15.49 -5.23 -19.51
C LEU A 372 -14.37 -4.24 -19.87
N THR A 373 -13.11 -4.57 -19.61
CA THR A 373 -11.93 -3.79 -20.04
C THR A 373 -11.38 -4.22 -21.39
N SER A 374 -12.06 -5.08 -22.14
CA SER A 374 -11.62 -5.44 -23.50
C SER A 374 -11.82 -4.29 -24.50
N HIS A 375 -10.96 -4.22 -25.52
CA HIS A 375 -11.09 -3.24 -26.61
C HIS A 375 -12.44 -3.32 -27.33
N LEU A 376 -13.00 -4.53 -27.45
CA LEU A 376 -14.30 -4.77 -28.10
C LEU A 376 -15.46 -4.15 -27.30
N PHE A 377 -15.38 -4.16 -25.97
CA PHE A 377 -16.50 -3.77 -25.12
C PHE A 377 -16.43 -2.30 -24.69
N SER A 378 -15.25 -1.82 -24.28
CA SER A 378 -15.06 -0.47 -23.71
C SER A 378 -14.14 0.43 -24.53
N GLY A 379 -13.68 -0.03 -25.69
CA GLY A 379 -12.77 0.73 -26.55
C GLY A 379 -11.39 0.94 -25.93
N ARG A 380 -10.65 1.94 -26.45
CA ARG A 380 -9.30 2.28 -26.00
C ARG A 380 -9.26 2.77 -24.54
N ASP A 381 -10.30 3.48 -24.12
CA ASP A 381 -10.37 4.11 -22.79
C ASP A 381 -10.47 3.09 -21.66
N GLY A 382 -11.24 2.01 -21.85
CA GLY A 382 -11.32 0.94 -20.87
C GLY A 382 -10.17 -0.06 -20.97
N ALA A 383 -9.64 -0.31 -22.17
CA ALA A 383 -8.51 -1.21 -22.38
C ALA A 383 -7.22 -0.76 -21.67
N ALA A 384 -7.02 0.54 -21.50
CA ALA A 384 -5.89 1.07 -20.74
C ALA A 384 -5.85 0.59 -19.28
N TRP A 385 -7.00 0.25 -18.70
CA TRP A 385 -7.11 -0.19 -17.30
C TRP A 385 -7.06 -1.71 -17.12
N ARG A 386 -7.00 -2.48 -18.21
CA ARG A 386 -7.04 -3.95 -18.14
C ARG A 386 -5.87 -4.52 -17.32
N THR A 387 -4.65 -4.08 -17.59
CA THR A 387 -3.45 -4.59 -16.91
C THR A 387 -3.43 -4.21 -15.43
N THR A 388 -3.73 -2.95 -15.11
CA THR A 388 -3.76 -2.48 -13.72
C THR A 388 -4.88 -3.13 -12.91
N ALA A 389 -6.08 -3.28 -13.49
CA ALA A 389 -7.20 -3.94 -12.84
C ALA A 389 -6.98 -5.45 -12.64
N THR A 390 -6.39 -6.14 -13.62
CA THR A 390 -6.06 -7.58 -13.49
C THR A 390 -4.98 -7.81 -12.42
N ILE A 391 -3.92 -6.99 -12.39
CA ILE A 391 -2.91 -7.06 -11.32
C ILE A 391 -3.57 -6.81 -9.96
N ALA A 392 -4.40 -5.77 -9.84
CA ALA A 392 -5.10 -5.47 -8.59
C ALA A 392 -6.01 -6.64 -8.13
N GLY A 393 -6.72 -7.29 -9.06
CA GLY A 393 -7.55 -8.45 -8.76
C GLY A 393 -6.75 -9.67 -8.30
N VAL A 394 -5.61 -9.95 -8.94
CA VAL A 394 -4.69 -11.03 -8.54
C VAL A 394 -4.08 -10.75 -7.17
N VAL A 395 -3.66 -9.50 -6.90
CA VAL A 395 -3.13 -9.10 -5.60
C VAL A 395 -4.21 -9.25 -4.52
N LEU A 396 -5.45 -8.84 -4.79
CA LEU A 396 -6.55 -8.99 -3.84
C LEU A 396 -6.82 -10.47 -3.50
N ALA A 397 -6.76 -11.36 -4.50
CA ALA A 397 -6.88 -12.80 -4.30
C ALA A 397 -5.73 -13.37 -3.44
N ALA A 398 -4.50 -12.96 -3.72
CA ALA A 398 -3.32 -13.37 -2.95
C ALA A 398 -3.39 -12.88 -1.50
N VAL A 399 -3.84 -11.65 -1.27
CA VAL A 399 -4.05 -11.09 0.08
C VAL A 399 -5.13 -11.86 0.83
N ASP A 400 -6.24 -12.22 0.20
CA ASP A 400 -7.31 -13.01 0.82
C ASP A 400 -6.82 -14.41 1.23
N ILE A 401 -6.10 -15.12 0.34
CA ILE A 401 -5.47 -16.41 0.67
C ILE A 401 -4.47 -16.26 1.82
N TYR A 402 -3.64 -15.22 1.78
CA TYR A 402 -2.67 -14.96 2.84
C TYR A 402 -3.34 -14.72 4.19
N VAL A 403 -4.42 -13.92 4.22
CA VAL A 403 -5.17 -13.63 5.45
C VAL A 403 -5.84 -14.89 6.00
N VAL A 404 -6.42 -15.74 5.15
CA VAL A 404 -7.05 -17.01 5.58
C VAL A 404 -6.01 -18.02 6.09
N SER A 405 -4.88 -18.15 5.40
CA SER A 405 -3.82 -19.12 5.74
C SER A 405 -3.02 -18.74 6.99
N THR A 406 -2.80 -17.45 7.24
CA THR A 406 -2.05 -16.96 8.40
C THR A 406 -2.93 -16.65 9.62
N TYR A 407 -4.25 -16.85 9.52
CA TYR A 407 -5.17 -16.59 10.62
C TYR A 407 -4.89 -17.52 11.82
N ASN A 408 -4.66 -16.94 13.00
CA ASN A 408 -4.44 -17.68 14.23
C ASN A 408 -5.78 -18.08 14.88
N TYR A 409 -6.33 -19.21 14.45
CA TYR A 409 -7.59 -19.74 14.96
C TYR A 409 -7.52 -20.18 16.45
N GLN A 410 -6.33 -20.44 16.98
CA GLN A 410 -6.14 -20.84 18.38
C GLN A 410 -6.48 -19.73 19.38
N LEU A 411 -6.61 -18.47 18.94
CA LEU A 411 -7.03 -17.36 19.80
C LEU A 411 -8.43 -17.61 20.41
N ASN A 412 -9.32 -18.28 19.68
CA ASN A 412 -10.67 -18.60 20.15
C ASN A 412 -10.69 -19.70 21.23
N SER A 413 -9.60 -20.45 21.45
CA SER A 413 -9.53 -21.49 22.49
C SER A 413 -9.73 -20.94 23.90
N ARG A 414 -9.40 -19.66 24.11
CA ARG A 414 -9.46 -18.98 25.41
C ARG A 414 -10.79 -18.25 25.65
N ALA A 415 -11.66 -18.15 24.63
CA ALA A 415 -12.92 -17.43 24.74
C ALA A 415 -13.90 -18.21 25.63
N LEU A 416 -14.42 -17.54 26.68
CA LEU A 416 -15.38 -18.15 27.60
C LEU A 416 -16.83 -17.80 27.25
N ARG A 417 -17.03 -16.69 26.54
CA ARG A 417 -18.35 -16.15 26.17
C ARG A 417 -18.52 -16.07 24.66
N LEU A 418 -19.77 -16.11 24.21
CA LEU A 418 -20.15 -15.99 22.79
C LEU A 418 -19.65 -14.68 22.16
N GLY A 419 -19.77 -13.56 22.87
CA GLY A 419 -19.33 -12.24 22.38
C GLY A 419 -17.82 -12.07 22.26
N GLU A 420 -17.03 -12.96 22.87
CA GLU A 420 -15.56 -12.95 22.77
C GLU A 420 -15.05 -13.79 21.60
N MET A 421 -15.91 -14.62 20.99
CA MET A 421 -15.54 -15.49 19.89
C MET A 421 -15.39 -14.72 18.58
N ASP A 422 -14.30 -14.95 17.89
CA ASP A 422 -14.05 -14.41 16.57
C ASP A 422 -14.60 -15.36 15.48
N PHE A 423 -15.70 -14.95 14.86
CA PHE A 423 -16.32 -15.63 13.71
C PHE A 423 -15.60 -15.26 12.40
N PHE A 424 -14.35 -15.70 12.26
CA PHE A 424 -13.47 -15.31 11.15
C PHE A 424 -14.04 -15.64 9.78
N TYR A 425 -14.53 -16.86 9.55
CA TYR A 425 -15.06 -17.29 8.24
C TYR A 425 -16.14 -16.33 7.69
N TRP A 426 -17.12 -15.98 8.52
CA TRP A 426 -18.22 -15.08 8.14
C TRP A 426 -17.72 -13.66 7.88
N LYS A 427 -16.80 -13.15 8.71
CA LYS A 427 -16.18 -11.84 8.48
C LYS A 427 -15.33 -11.82 7.20
N ALA A 428 -14.49 -12.83 6.98
CA ALA A 428 -13.62 -12.95 5.82
C ALA A 428 -14.44 -12.96 4.52
N ARG A 429 -15.58 -13.66 4.51
CA ARG A 429 -16.51 -13.64 3.38
C ARG A 429 -17.04 -12.22 3.08
N VAL A 430 -17.43 -11.46 4.11
CA VAL A 430 -17.89 -10.08 3.93
C VAL A 430 -16.76 -9.20 3.40
N TRP A 431 -15.58 -9.26 4.01
CA TRP A 431 -14.40 -8.50 3.57
C TRP A 431 -14.00 -8.81 2.13
N ARG A 432 -14.08 -10.07 1.70
CA ARG A 432 -13.84 -10.49 0.32
C ARG A 432 -14.81 -9.83 -0.65
N ALA A 433 -16.11 -9.92 -0.37
CA ALA A 433 -17.15 -9.33 -1.23
C ALA A 433 -17.04 -7.79 -1.28
N VAL A 434 -16.78 -7.15 -0.15
CA VAL A 434 -16.54 -5.69 -0.07
C VAL A 434 -15.27 -5.29 -0.82
N GLY A 435 -14.19 -6.07 -0.70
CA GLY A 435 -12.93 -5.82 -1.40
C GLY A 435 -13.08 -5.90 -2.92
N LEU A 436 -13.79 -6.94 -3.41
CA LEU A 436 -14.08 -7.10 -4.83
C LEU A 436 -15.00 -5.98 -5.35
N ALA A 437 -16.08 -5.68 -4.63
CA ALA A 437 -16.98 -4.57 -4.99
C ALA A 437 -16.24 -3.22 -5.01
N GLY A 438 -15.33 -2.99 -4.05
CA GLY A 438 -14.50 -1.81 -3.99
C GLY A 438 -13.58 -1.68 -5.21
N LEU A 439 -12.97 -2.78 -5.65
CA LEU A 439 -12.15 -2.81 -6.86
C LEU A 439 -12.99 -2.46 -8.11
N ASP A 440 -14.18 -3.03 -8.24
CA ASP A 440 -15.07 -2.77 -9.39
C ASP A 440 -15.56 -1.32 -9.42
N ILE A 441 -15.90 -0.75 -8.26
CA ILE A 441 -16.30 0.66 -8.13
C ILE A 441 -15.12 1.58 -8.51
N LEU A 442 -13.91 1.30 -8.01
CA LEU A 442 -12.73 2.09 -8.32
C LEU A 442 -12.40 2.04 -9.82
N LEU A 443 -12.52 0.86 -10.43
CA LEU A 443 -12.34 0.68 -11.87
C LEU A 443 -13.40 1.46 -12.67
N ALA A 444 -14.66 1.39 -12.28
CA ALA A 444 -15.75 2.14 -12.91
C ALA A 444 -15.50 3.67 -12.85
N VAL A 445 -15.05 4.18 -11.70
CA VAL A 445 -14.69 5.60 -11.53
C VAL A 445 -13.48 5.97 -12.40
N ALA A 446 -12.45 5.12 -12.44
CA ALA A 446 -11.26 5.36 -13.26
C ALA A 446 -11.59 5.41 -14.76
N MET A 447 -12.44 4.49 -15.24
CA MET A 447 -12.94 4.46 -16.61
C MET A 447 -13.79 5.70 -16.93
N TYR A 448 -14.66 6.13 -16.02
CA TYR A 448 -15.45 7.35 -16.18
C TYR A 448 -14.55 8.60 -16.33
N LEU A 449 -13.56 8.73 -15.45
CA LEU A 449 -12.63 9.86 -15.45
C LEU A 449 -11.77 9.91 -16.73
N THR A 450 -11.29 8.75 -17.17
CA THR A 450 -10.50 8.59 -18.40
C THR A 450 -11.34 8.93 -19.63
N ALA A 451 -12.52 8.33 -19.74
CA ALA A 451 -13.38 8.49 -20.91
C ALA A 451 -13.95 9.90 -21.05
N THR A 452 -14.19 10.62 -19.95
CA THR A 452 -14.65 12.03 -19.97
C THR A 452 -13.52 13.06 -20.12
N ASN A 453 -12.27 12.63 -20.27
CA ASN A 453 -11.07 13.48 -20.29
C ASN A 453 -10.92 14.37 -19.05
N ARG A 454 -11.34 13.89 -17.87
CA ARG A 454 -11.25 14.65 -16.61
C ARG A 454 -9.95 14.34 -15.84
N ALA A 455 -9.49 13.09 -15.91
CA ALA A 455 -8.26 12.61 -15.30
C ALA A 455 -7.76 11.35 -16.06
N PHE A 456 -6.48 11.00 -15.91
CA PHE A 456 -5.86 9.83 -16.56
C PHE A 456 -5.99 9.81 -18.09
N VAL A 457 -5.83 10.99 -18.68
CA VAL A 457 -5.97 11.22 -20.12
C VAL A 457 -4.99 10.37 -20.93
N ILE A 458 -5.50 9.67 -21.94
CA ILE A 458 -4.69 8.95 -22.93
C ILE A 458 -4.46 9.89 -24.12
N PRO A 459 -3.22 10.36 -24.37
CA PRO A 459 -2.97 11.27 -25.48
C PRO A 459 -3.17 10.56 -26.83
N PRO A 460 -3.67 11.27 -27.87
CA PRO A 460 -3.70 10.75 -29.23
C PRO A 460 -2.27 10.48 -29.70
N THR A 461 -2.12 9.39 -30.46
CA THR A 461 -0.84 8.97 -31.03
C THR A 461 -0.29 10.03 -31.98
N ALA A 462 1.03 10.02 -32.22
CA ALA A 462 1.66 10.97 -33.14
C ALA A 462 1.01 10.91 -34.55
N ALA A 463 0.68 9.71 -35.02
CA ALA A 463 -0.02 9.50 -36.29
C ALA A 463 -1.41 10.16 -36.30
N GLU A 464 -2.24 9.95 -35.26
CA GLU A 464 -3.56 10.58 -35.13
C GLU A 464 -3.47 12.11 -35.11
N ARG A 465 -2.41 12.67 -34.49
CA ARG A 465 -2.18 14.12 -34.47
C ARG A 465 -1.81 14.65 -35.86
N VAL A 466 -0.88 13.99 -36.55
CA VAL A 466 -0.48 14.36 -37.91
C VAL A 466 -1.67 14.27 -38.86
N GLU A 467 -2.47 13.20 -38.76
CA GLU A 467 -3.67 13.04 -39.56
C GLU A 467 -4.72 14.11 -39.25
N GLY A 468 -4.89 14.48 -37.98
CA GLY A 468 -5.75 15.59 -37.58
C GLY A 468 -5.33 16.93 -38.20
N VAL A 469 -4.03 17.23 -38.17
CA VAL A 469 -3.46 18.44 -38.82
C VAL A 469 -3.62 18.36 -40.34
N ALA A 470 -3.35 17.21 -40.95
CA ALA A 470 -3.50 17.02 -42.39
C ALA A 470 -4.96 17.22 -42.85
N ARG A 471 -5.94 16.71 -42.10
CA ARG A 471 -7.37 16.95 -42.37
C ARG A 471 -7.75 18.42 -42.24
N ALA A 472 -7.26 19.10 -41.20
CA ALA A 472 -7.50 20.53 -41.03
C ALA A 472 -6.88 21.35 -42.17
N LEU A 473 -5.65 21.02 -42.57
CA LEU A 473 -4.96 21.66 -43.68
C LEU A 473 -5.70 21.43 -45.00
N ASN A 474 -6.18 20.21 -45.26
CA ASN A 474 -7.00 19.91 -46.44
C ASN A 474 -8.31 20.70 -46.45
N ALA A 475 -8.96 20.88 -45.29
CA ALA A 475 -10.17 21.72 -45.20
C ALA A 475 -9.88 23.19 -45.53
N VAL A 476 -8.75 23.73 -45.06
CA VAL A 476 -8.31 25.10 -45.40
C VAL A 476 -7.96 25.20 -46.88
N LYS A 477 -7.20 24.25 -47.42
CA LYS A 477 -6.87 24.18 -48.85
C LYS A 477 -8.14 24.18 -49.71
N ASN A 478 -9.13 23.35 -49.38
CA ASN A 478 -10.39 23.28 -50.13
C ASN A 478 -11.15 24.62 -50.09
N LYS A 479 -11.15 25.32 -48.95
CA LYS A 479 -11.74 26.67 -48.85
C LYS A 479 -11.00 27.69 -49.72
N ILE A 480 -9.67 27.68 -49.70
CA ILE A 480 -8.85 28.57 -50.55
C ILE A 480 -9.10 28.28 -52.03
N SER A 481 -9.13 27.00 -52.42
CA SER A 481 -9.45 26.60 -53.79
C SER A 481 -10.85 27.06 -54.20
N ALA A 482 -11.86 26.93 -53.32
CA ALA A 482 -13.21 27.41 -53.59
C ALA A 482 -13.25 28.94 -53.78
N VAL A 483 -12.58 29.71 -52.92
CA VAL A 483 -12.45 31.16 -53.07
C VAL A 483 -11.72 31.52 -54.37
N GLY A 484 -10.67 30.78 -54.73
CA GLY A 484 -9.95 30.96 -55.99
C GLY A 484 -10.83 30.70 -57.20
N VAL A 485 -11.66 29.64 -57.17
CA VAL A 485 -12.66 29.39 -58.21
C VAL A 485 -13.63 30.56 -58.30
N VAL A 486 -14.28 30.95 -57.20
CA VAL A 486 -15.24 32.07 -57.17
C VAL A 486 -14.62 33.35 -57.74
N LYS A 487 -13.40 33.71 -57.30
CA LYS A 487 -12.70 34.90 -57.80
C LYS A 487 -12.38 34.81 -59.29
N ASN A 488 -11.95 33.64 -59.77
CA ASN A 488 -11.74 33.42 -61.20
C ASN A 488 -13.05 33.49 -61.99
N THR A 489 -14.15 32.93 -61.49
CA THR A 489 -15.46 33.00 -62.15
C THR A 489 -15.94 34.45 -62.22
N MET A 490 -15.85 35.19 -61.11
CA MET A 490 -16.18 36.62 -61.05
C MET A 490 -15.34 37.45 -62.00
N ASN A 491 -14.06 37.13 -62.17
CA ASN A 491 -13.19 37.87 -63.10
C ASN A 491 -13.40 37.48 -64.57
N ARG A 492 -13.96 36.30 -64.86
CA ARG A 492 -14.19 35.84 -66.24
C ARG A 492 -15.55 36.25 -66.77
N ASP A 493 -16.55 36.36 -65.91
CA ASP A 493 -17.91 36.80 -66.26
C ASP A 493 -18.05 38.32 -66.13
N ASP A 494 -18.51 38.98 -67.19
CA ASP A 494 -18.58 40.45 -67.23
C ASP A 494 -19.63 41.02 -66.27
N GLU A 495 -20.76 40.33 -66.07
CA GLU A 495 -21.83 40.78 -65.17
C GLU A 495 -21.38 40.69 -63.70
N LEU A 496 -20.81 39.55 -63.31
CA LEU A 496 -20.31 39.33 -61.95
C LEU A 496 -19.15 40.26 -61.62
N ARG A 497 -18.25 40.54 -62.59
CA ARG A 497 -17.16 41.50 -62.42
C ARG A 497 -17.72 42.90 -62.17
N ALA A 498 -18.67 43.36 -62.98
CA ALA A 498 -19.29 44.67 -62.84
C ALA A 498 -20.00 44.82 -61.49
N ARG A 499 -20.74 43.80 -61.03
CA ARG A 499 -21.37 43.81 -59.69
C ARG A 499 -20.34 43.86 -58.56
N SER A 500 -19.25 43.10 -58.67
CA SER A 500 -18.19 43.11 -57.65
C SER A 500 -17.49 44.46 -57.57
N THR A 501 -17.08 45.02 -58.72
CA THR A 501 -16.44 46.34 -58.78
C THR A 501 -17.40 47.42 -58.31
N GLY A 502 -18.68 47.33 -58.69
CA GLY A 502 -19.75 48.20 -58.21
C GLY A 502 -19.88 48.18 -56.69
N TYR A 503 -19.97 47.00 -56.09
CA TYR A 503 -20.01 46.83 -54.63
C TYR A 503 -18.81 47.47 -53.94
N TRP A 504 -17.58 47.13 -54.36
CA TRP A 504 -16.37 47.69 -53.74
C TRP A 504 -16.25 49.21 -53.94
N SER A 505 -16.61 49.72 -55.11
CA SER A 505 -16.63 51.17 -55.37
C SER A 505 -17.65 51.91 -54.52
N HIS A 506 -18.82 51.28 -54.29
CA HIS A 506 -19.85 51.81 -53.41
C HIS A 506 -19.39 51.82 -51.95
N GLU A 507 -18.79 50.72 -51.48
CA GLU A 507 -18.26 50.62 -50.12
C GLU A 507 -17.15 51.66 -49.86
N VAL A 508 -16.21 51.83 -50.80
CA VAL A 508 -15.17 52.86 -50.69
C VAL A 508 -15.78 54.27 -50.65
N ARG A 509 -16.81 54.53 -51.46
CA ARG A 509 -17.52 55.81 -51.44
C ARG A 509 -18.23 56.03 -50.10
N LEU A 510 -18.95 55.02 -49.61
CA LEU A 510 -19.66 55.08 -48.34
C LEU A 510 -18.68 55.29 -47.17
N MET A 511 -17.58 54.55 -47.12
CA MET A 511 -16.55 54.73 -46.09
C MET A 511 -15.89 56.11 -46.16
N ARG A 512 -15.73 56.67 -47.37
CA ARG A 512 -15.26 58.04 -47.55
C ARG A 512 -16.27 59.06 -47.02
N GLU A 513 -17.55 58.92 -47.35
CA GLU A 513 -18.63 59.78 -46.85
C GLU A 513 -18.72 59.72 -45.32
N VAL A 514 -18.65 58.52 -44.72
CA VAL A 514 -18.61 58.35 -43.25
C VAL A 514 -17.35 58.99 -42.64
N MET A 515 -16.20 58.91 -43.32
CA MET A 515 -14.96 59.57 -42.87
C MET A 515 -14.98 61.09 -43.07
N GLU A 516 -15.92 61.65 -43.84
CA GLU A 516 -16.12 63.09 -43.99
C GLU A 516 -17.02 63.67 -42.88
N GLU A 517 -17.73 62.82 -42.13
CA GLU A 517 -18.50 63.24 -40.96
C GLU A 517 -17.59 63.70 -39.82
N ARG A 518 -17.81 64.95 -39.37
CA ARG A 518 -16.96 65.61 -38.37
C ARG A 518 -16.87 64.84 -37.05
N GLU A 519 -17.97 64.22 -36.61
CA GLU A 519 -18.00 63.41 -35.38
C GLU A 519 -17.12 62.16 -35.49
N VAL A 520 -17.06 61.54 -36.67
CA VAL A 520 -16.23 60.36 -36.94
C VAL A 520 -14.75 60.75 -36.99
N ILE A 521 -14.42 61.86 -37.67
CA ILE A 521 -13.04 62.38 -37.74
C ILE A 521 -12.51 62.69 -36.33
N GLU A 522 -13.30 63.35 -35.49
CA GLU A 522 -12.91 63.70 -34.12
C GLU A 522 -12.68 62.44 -33.27
N LYS A 523 -13.56 61.43 -33.36
CA LYS A 523 -13.42 60.14 -32.65
C LYS A 523 -12.24 59.31 -33.17
N VAL A 524 -12.01 59.28 -34.48
CA VAL A 524 -10.86 58.57 -35.09
C VAL A 524 -9.56 59.25 -34.69
N SER A 525 -9.50 60.59 -34.73
CA SER A 525 -8.32 61.35 -34.29
C SER A 525 -8.02 61.13 -32.80
N ASP A 526 -9.04 61.13 -31.93
CA ASP A 526 -8.88 60.81 -30.50
C ASP A 526 -8.36 59.38 -30.30
N ALA A 527 -8.89 58.40 -31.04
CA ALA A 527 -8.42 57.02 -30.96
C ALA A 527 -6.95 56.87 -31.44
N LEU A 528 -6.57 57.56 -32.52
CA LEU A 528 -5.21 57.56 -33.05
C LEU A 528 -4.20 58.27 -32.14
N GLN A 529 -4.62 59.30 -31.40
CA GLN A 529 -3.74 60.04 -30.49
C GLN A 529 -3.61 59.35 -29.13
N ASN A 530 -4.69 58.76 -28.60
CA ASN A 530 -4.75 58.34 -27.21
C ASN A 530 -4.82 56.81 -27.00
N ARG A 531 -5.16 56.01 -28.01
CA ARG A 531 -5.43 54.57 -27.83
C ARG A 531 -4.73 53.62 -28.81
N ILE A 532 -4.30 54.11 -29.97
CA ILE A 532 -3.84 53.27 -31.08
C ILE A 532 -2.44 53.69 -31.51
N ASP A 533 -1.46 52.80 -31.38
CA ASP A 533 -0.11 53.00 -31.91
C ASP A 533 -0.06 52.63 -33.40
N ILE A 534 -0.13 53.65 -34.27
CA ILE A 534 -0.05 53.49 -35.73
C ILE A 534 1.25 52.78 -36.13
N GLN A 535 2.39 53.09 -35.49
CA GLN A 535 3.67 52.48 -35.87
C GLN A 535 3.73 50.99 -35.53
N GLN A 536 3.03 50.57 -34.47
CA GLN A 536 2.89 49.16 -34.16
C GLN A 536 2.00 48.45 -35.20
N ILE A 537 0.86 49.03 -35.56
CA ILE A 537 -0.04 48.47 -36.57
C ILE A 537 0.64 48.35 -37.93
N THR A 538 1.39 49.37 -38.36
CA THR A 538 2.11 49.32 -39.64
C THR A 538 3.18 48.23 -39.63
N ARG A 539 3.93 48.08 -38.52
CA ARG A 539 4.89 46.98 -38.37
C ARG A 539 4.21 45.61 -38.39
N ASP A 540 3.09 45.45 -37.69
CA ASP A 540 2.33 44.20 -37.68
C ASP A 540 1.78 43.85 -39.07
N ALA A 541 1.33 44.87 -39.82
CA ALA A 541 0.88 44.71 -41.20
C ALA A 541 2.02 44.33 -42.15
N ASP A 542 3.20 44.97 -42.02
CA ASP A 542 4.40 44.64 -42.81
C ASP A 542 4.89 43.22 -42.50
N LEU A 543 4.93 42.83 -41.24
CA LEU A 543 5.28 41.47 -40.82
C LEU A 543 4.28 40.44 -41.36
N TYR A 544 2.98 40.75 -41.31
CA TYR A 544 1.95 39.90 -41.90
C TYR A 544 2.13 39.75 -43.41
N ALA A 545 2.34 40.85 -44.13
CA ALA A 545 2.57 40.84 -45.57
C ALA A 545 3.85 40.07 -45.94
N GLN A 546 4.95 40.29 -45.22
CA GLN A 546 6.19 39.53 -45.41
C GLN A 546 6.00 38.04 -45.14
N SER A 547 5.26 37.66 -44.09
CA SER A 547 5.00 36.25 -43.77
C SER A 547 4.20 35.52 -44.86
N MET A 548 3.24 36.23 -45.48
CA MET A 548 2.45 35.72 -46.60
C MET A 548 3.31 35.55 -47.86
N LEU A 549 4.23 36.49 -48.12
CA LEU A 549 5.14 36.46 -49.28
C LEU A 549 6.24 35.40 -49.14
N TYR A 550 6.86 35.26 -47.96
CA TYR A 550 7.85 34.21 -47.70
C TYR A 550 7.25 32.80 -47.79
N GLY A 551 5.99 32.61 -47.37
CA GLY A 551 5.27 31.35 -47.53
C GLY A 551 5.02 30.95 -49.00
N LEU A 552 5.09 31.90 -49.94
CA LEU A 552 4.95 31.67 -51.37
C LEU A 552 6.30 31.45 -52.08
N SER A 553 7.39 32.03 -51.57
CA SER A 553 8.73 31.92 -52.19
C SER A 553 9.51 30.64 -51.83
N GLY A 554 9.13 29.95 -50.74
CA GLY A 554 9.80 28.72 -50.28
C GLY A 554 9.50 27.44 -51.07
N GLY A 555 8.75 27.51 -52.18
CA GLY A 555 8.27 26.35 -52.94
C GLY A 555 9.00 26.02 -54.25
N GLY A 556 10.09 26.71 -54.60
CA GLY A 556 10.67 26.59 -55.95
C GLY A 556 12.18 26.83 -56.09
N GLY A 557 12.97 26.60 -55.05
CA GLY A 557 14.43 26.76 -55.09
C GLY A 557 15.16 25.45 -54.81
N SER A 558 15.73 24.88 -55.87
CA SER A 558 16.70 23.78 -55.90
C SER A 558 17.68 23.76 -54.71
N GLN A 559 17.67 22.66 -53.94
CA GLN A 559 18.84 22.20 -53.21
C GLN A 559 19.84 21.63 -54.22
N GLU A 560 20.68 22.48 -54.78
CA GLU A 560 21.92 22.03 -55.41
C GLU A 560 23.02 23.05 -55.12
N SER A 561 24.17 22.53 -54.69
CA SER A 561 25.43 23.24 -54.36
C SER A 561 25.52 23.96 -53.00
N ALA A 562 26.13 23.27 -52.03
CA ALA A 562 27.22 23.80 -51.21
C ALA A 562 27.82 22.67 -50.35
N ALA A 563 28.60 21.81 -51.00
CA ALA A 563 29.66 21.05 -50.35
C ALA A 563 30.97 21.58 -50.91
N ALA A 564 31.66 22.39 -50.10
CA ALA A 564 33.08 22.69 -50.18
C ALA A 564 33.56 22.97 -48.75
#